data_AF-A0A3B8V777-F1
#
_entry.id   AF-A0A3B8V777-F1
#
_cell.length_a   1.000
_cell.length_b   1.000
_cell.length_c   1.000
_cell.angle_alpha   90.00
_cell.angle_beta   90.00
_cell.angle_gamma   90.00
#
_symmetry.space_group_name_H-M   'P 1'
#
loop_
_entity.id
_entity.type
_entity.pdbx_description
1 polymer ?
#
loop_
_entity_poly.entity_id
_entity_poly.type
_entity_poly.pdbx_seq_one_letter_code
_entity_poly.pdbx_strand_id
1 'polypeptide(L)' 'GDVVILLGGSTGRDGCGGATGSSKSHTLKSLEKCGAEVQKGNAPEERKLQRLFRNKEACLLIKRCNDFGAGGVSVAIG' A
#
# COMPACT_ATOMS: atom_id res chain seq x y z
N GLY A 1 -10.72 -21.97 9.47
CA GLY A 1 -9.38 -21.35 9.51
C GLY A 1 -9.54 -19.85 9.55
N ASP A 2 -8.46 -19.11 9.82
CA ASP A 2 -8.47 -17.65 9.72
C ASP A 2 -8.61 -17.23 8.25
N VAL A 3 -9.18 -16.05 8.00
CA VAL A 3 -9.32 -15.46 6.66
C VAL A 3 -8.51 -14.18 6.54
N VAL A 4 -7.86 -14.00 5.39
CA VAL A 4 -7.13 -12.78 5.05
C VAL A 4 -8.04 -11.87 4.24
N ILE A 5 -8.25 -10.65 4.72
CA ILE A 5 -9.10 -9.65 4.05
C ILE A 5 -8.20 -8.52 3.53
N LEU A 6 -8.33 -8.22 2.25
CA LEU A 6 -7.77 -7.02 1.63
C LEU A 6 -8.74 -5.86 1.86
N LEU A 7 -8.25 -4.78 2.48
CA LEU A 7 -9.08 -3.64 2.85
C LEU A 7 -8.43 -2.33 2.43
N GLY A 8 -9.16 -1.49 1.69
CA GLY A 8 -8.71 -0.19 1.21
C GLY A 8 -9.27 0.13 -0.17
N GLY A 9 -8.60 1.05 -0.88
CA GLY A 9 -8.93 1.39 -2.26
C GLY A 9 -8.66 0.25 -3.24
N SER A 10 -9.25 0.34 -4.44
CA SER A 10 -9.00 -0.63 -5.51
C SER A 10 -7.54 -0.62 -5.97
N THR A 11 -6.95 -1.80 -6.16
CA THR A 11 -5.56 -1.94 -6.61
C THR A 11 -5.41 -1.51 -8.06
N GLY A 12 -4.55 -0.52 -8.31
CA GLY A 12 -4.15 -0.07 -9.64
C GLY A 12 -2.82 -0.68 -10.11
N ARG A 13 -2.25 -0.10 -11.18
CA ARG A 13 -0.90 -0.44 -11.68
C ARG A 13 0.15 0.64 -11.37
N ASP A 14 -0.22 1.66 -10.60
CA ASP A 14 0.68 2.72 -10.15
C ASP A 14 1.63 2.19 -9.05
N GLY A 15 2.88 2.65 -9.02
CA GLY A 15 3.90 2.23 -8.04
C GLY A 15 4.58 0.89 -8.33
N CYS A 16 4.26 0.22 -9.44
CA CYS A 16 4.92 -1.03 -9.84
C CYS A 16 6.42 -0.78 -10.10
N GLY A 17 7.28 -1.54 -9.42
CA GLY A 17 8.74 -1.35 -9.48
C GLY A 17 9.29 -0.26 -8.55
N GLY A 18 8.43 0.46 -7.82
CA GLY A 18 8.85 1.54 -6.92
C GLY A 18 9.79 1.10 -5.79
N ALA A 19 9.68 -0.15 -5.31
CA ALA A 19 10.60 -0.72 -4.33
C ALA A 19 12.05 -0.86 -4.87
N THR A 20 12.19 -1.22 -6.14
CA THR A 20 13.49 -1.32 -6.82
C THR A 20 13.98 0.06 -7.26
N GLY A 21 13.06 0.94 -7.67
CA GLY A 21 13.34 2.34 -8.01
C GLY A 21 13.92 3.13 -6.84
N SER A 22 13.36 2.96 -5.63
CA SER A 22 13.84 3.63 -4.41
C SER A 22 15.22 3.17 -3.94
N SER A 23 15.70 2.02 -4.44
CA SER A 23 17.02 1.46 -4.11
C SER A 23 18.13 1.90 -5.09
N LYS A 24 17.81 2.71 -6.12
CA LYS A 24 18.79 3.22 -7.10
C LYS A 24 19.20 4.66 -6.77
N SER A 25 20.49 4.96 -6.93
CA SER A 25 21.00 6.33 -6.78
C SER A 25 20.50 7.23 -7.92
N HIS A 26 19.91 8.37 -7.60
CA HIS A 26 19.27 9.26 -8.57
C HIS A 26 20.33 9.89 -9.52
N THR A 27 20.13 9.73 -10.82
CA THR A 27 20.88 10.46 -11.87
C THR A 27 19.88 11.17 -12.77
N LEU A 28 20.26 12.29 -13.40
CA LEU A 28 19.36 13.11 -14.24
C LEU A 28 18.62 12.31 -15.34
N LYS A 29 19.15 11.15 -15.76
CA LYS A 29 18.54 10.23 -16.75
C LYS A 29 17.42 9.33 -16.18
N SER A 30 17.28 9.17 -14.86
CA SER A 30 16.25 8.29 -14.27
C SER A 30 14.87 8.95 -14.20
N LEU A 31 14.80 10.29 -14.12
CA LEU A 31 13.55 11.05 -13.96
C LEU A 31 12.53 10.81 -15.08
N GLU A 32 12.96 10.61 -16.34
CA GLU A 32 12.05 10.40 -17.46
C GLU A 32 11.42 8.99 -17.50
N LYS A 33 12.02 7.99 -16.84
CA LYS A 33 11.54 6.59 -16.86
C LYS A 33 10.65 6.21 -15.66
N CYS A 34 10.53 7.06 -14.65
CA CYS A 34 9.93 6.72 -13.35
C CYS A 34 8.43 7.07 -13.22
N GLY A 35 7.71 7.34 -14.31
CA GLY A 35 6.27 7.71 -14.23
C GLY A 35 5.37 6.61 -13.64
N ALA A 36 5.72 5.35 -13.84
CA ALA A 36 4.99 4.20 -13.29
C ALA A 36 5.34 3.89 -11.82
N GLU A 37 6.45 4.43 -11.31
CA GLU A 37 6.94 4.17 -9.94
C GLU A 37 6.27 5.08 -8.90
N VAL A 38 5.54 6.11 -9.34
CA VAL A 38 4.88 7.08 -8.45
C VAL A 38 3.50 6.55 -8.04
N GLN A 39 3.32 6.32 -6.75
CA GLN A 39 2.04 5.92 -6.17
C GLN A 39 1.09 7.12 -6.07
N LYS A 40 -0.15 6.95 -6.53
CA LYS A 40 -1.21 7.96 -6.38
C LYS A 40 -1.93 7.74 -5.06
N GLY A 41 -1.86 8.72 -4.16
CA GLY A 41 -2.59 8.70 -2.90
C GLY A 41 -4.07 9.05 -3.07
N ASN A 42 -4.93 8.47 -2.23
CA ASN A 42 -6.35 8.82 -2.12
C ASN A 42 -6.69 9.12 -0.65
N ALA A 43 -6.51 10.39 -0.25
CA ALA A 43 -6.69 10.81 1.14
C ALA A 43 -8.10 10.55 1.72
N PRO A 44 -9.20 10.72 0.97
CA PRO A 44 -10.54 10.32 1.43
C PRO A 44 -10.65 8.84 1.79
N GLU A 45 -10.05 7.95 0.99
CA GLU A 45 -10.08 6.51 1.26
C GLU A 45 -9.26 6.16 2.50
N GLU A 46 -8.07 6.75 2.63
CA GLU A 46 -7.21 6.60 3.81
C GLU A 46 -7.91 7.07 5.09
N ARG A 47 -8.69 8.15 5.01
CA ARG A 47 -9.49 8.63 6.14
C ARG A 47 -10.57 7.62 6.55
N LYS A 48 -11.17 6.85 5.63
CA LYS A 48 -12.14 5.79 5.98
C LYS A 48 -11.46 4.66 6.74
N LEU A 49 -10.26 4.25 6.32
CA LEU A 49 -9.44 3.26 7.03
C LEU A 49 -9.10 3.74 8.45
N GLN A 50 -8.63 4.98 8.60
CA GLN A 50 -8.36 5.55 9.91
C GLN A 50 -9.60 5.56 10.82
N ARG A 51 -10.80 5.78 10.27
CA ARG A 51 -12.06 5.71 11.04
C ARG A 51 -12.41 4.29 11.45
N LEU A 52 -12.17 3.30 10.58
CA LEU A 52 -12.37 1.88 10.93
C LEU A 52 -11.47 1.48 12.11
N PHE A 53 -10.18 1.81 12.05
CA PHE A 53 -9.23 1.47 13.13
C PHE A 53 -9.45 2.26 14.44
N ARG A 54 -10.25 3.33 14.40
CA ARG A 54 -10.73 4.01 15.62
C ARG A 54 -11.96 3.35 16.23
N ASN A 55 -12.62 2.44 15.52
CA ASN A 55 -13.74 1.68 16.06
C ASN A 55 -13.20 0.48 16.86
N LYS A 56 -13.41 0.52 18.19
CA LYS A 56 -12.97 -0.53 19.12
C LYS A 56 -13.53 -1.91 18.77
N GLU A 57 -14.80 -2.00 18.38
CA GLU A 57 -15.43 -3.27 18.06
C GLU A 57 -14.80 -3.90 16.81
N ALA A 58 -14.56 -3.10 15.77
CA ALA A 58 -13.90 -3.56 14.55
C ALA A 58 -12.46 -4.04 14.83
N CYS A 59 -11.69 -3.30 15.64
CA CYS A 59 -10.32 -3.69 15.98
C CYS A 59 -10.23 -5.01 16.76
N LEU A 60 -11.21 -5.31 17.61
CA LEU A 60 -11.24 -6.56 18.36
C LEU A 60 -11.52 -7.80 17.49
N LEU A 61 -12.06 -7.62 16.28
CA LEU A 61 -12.25 -8.70 15.31
C LEU A 61 -10.96 -9.03 14.53
N ILE A 62 -9.97 -8.14 14.56
CA ILE A 62 -8.74 -8.27 13.78
C ILE A 62 -7.69 -9.03 14.60
N LYS A 63 -7.36 -10.24 14.17
CA LYS A 63 -6.30 -11.05 14.80
C LYS A 63 -4.90 -10.47 14.55
N ARG A 64 -4.64 -10.02 13.32
CA ARG A 64 -3.41 -9.33 12.87
C ARG A 64 -3.75 -8.44 11.67
N CYS A 65 -3.02 -7.35 11.49
CA CYS A 65 -3.07 -6.50 10.29
C CYS A 65 -1.67 -5.99 9.92
N ASN A 66 -1.43 -5.79 8.63
CA ASN A 66 -0.23 -5.17 8.08
C ASN A 66 -0.64 -4.17 7.00
N ASP A 67 0.14 -3.10 6.83
CA ASP A 67 -0.04 -2.12 5.77
C ASP A 67 0.60 -2.59 4.45
N PHE A 68 0.15 -1.99 3.34
CA PHE A 68 0.69 -2.27 2.01
C PHE A 68 1.60 -1.13 1.58
N GLY A 69 2.91 -1.39 1.63
CA GLY A 69 3.96 -0.49 1.17
C GLY A 69 4.66 -1.03 -0.08
N ALA A 70 6.00 -0.92 -0.06
CA ALA A 70 6.86 -1.44 -1.13
C ALA A 70 6.64 -2.94 -1.37
N GLY A 71 6.36 -3.34 -2.62
CA GLY A 71 6.11 -4.74 -3.00
C GLY A 71 4.66 -5.21 -2.84
N GLY A 72 3.78 -4.41 -2.22
CA GLY A 72 2.34 -4.63 -2.18
C GLY A 72 1.93 -5.99 -1.60
N VAL A 73 0.91 -6.60 -2.21
CA VAL A 73 0.30 -7.86 -1.76
C VAL A 73 1.33 -8.99 -1.59
N SER A 74 2.30 -9.08 -2.50
CA SER A 74 3.30 -10.15 -2.53
C SER A 74 4.24 -10.15 -1.31
N VAL A 75 4.38 -9.00 -0.64
CA VAL A 75 5.21 -8.87 0.58
C VAL A 75 4.34 -8.89 1.83
N ALA A 76 3.13 -8.32 1.77
CA ALA A 76 2.29 -8.16 2.96
C ALA A 76 1.53 -9.43 3.39
N ILE A 77 1.34 -10.39 2.48
CA ILE A 77 0.73 -11.71 2.76
C ILE A 77 1.79 -12.83 2.88
N GLY A 78 3.02 -12.54 2.46
CA GLY A 78 4.15 -13.50 2.45
C GLY A 78 4.65 -13.88 3.84
#